data_AF-A0A1H3LPJ5-F1
#
_entry.id   AF-A0A1H3LPJ5-F1
#
_cell.length_a   1.000
_cell.length_b   1.000
_cell.length_c   1.000
_cell.angle_alpha   90.00
_cell.angle_beta   90.00
_cell.angle_gamma   90.00
#
_symmetry.space_group_name_H-M   'P 1'
#
loop_
_entity.id
_entity.type
_entity.pdbx_description
1 polymer ?
#
loop_
_entity_poly.entity_id
_entity_poly.type
_entity_poly.pdbx_seq_one_letter_code
_entity_poly.pdbx_strand_id
1 'polypeptide(L)'
;MLKTNKQKLVMQSVQGKIHSPIVSNPYRVNRDGIAEVLPATGGITYNVKIGDTCMEWVGDHIEPGVSIKSDNTNENNALMLLSCIGNEAKVVSGEAKGAKGYVTGMHGGIDHVLIHFNEEDTEKMTIGDSILVKAYGQGLKIEGYDDVKCMNIDPTLFDKLGITQKEDGVLKVPVTTEIPAYLMGSGIGSMTAFSGDYDIMTGDEDANKEFGIDKLRFGDLVLLRDCDNTNGRQYLKGSVSIGVVVHSDCIKSGHGPGVTVIMSSKYSKIKGIKSENANIAYYLGVR
;
A
#
# COMPACT_ATOMS: atom_id res chain seq x y z
N MET A 1 -11.76 15.97 -14.63
CA MET A 1 -10.48 15.36 -14.18
C MET A 1 -9.58 16.45 -13.65
N LEU A 2 -8.86 16.18 -12.58
CA LEU A 2 -7.85 17.11 -12.03
C LEU A 2 -6.73 17.30 -13.06
N LYS A 3 -6.24 18.53 -13.21
CA LYS A 3 -5.06 18.79 -14.03
C LYS A 3 -3.81 18.42 -13.23
N THR A 4 -2.90 17.68 -13.85
CA THR A 4 -1.66 17.23 -13.23
C THR A 4 -0.48 17.46 -14.16
N ASN A 5 0.73 17.30 -13.64
CA ASN A 5 1.97 17.32 -14.43
C ASN A 5 2.33 15.96 -15.05
N LYS A 6 1.40 15.00 -15.16
CA LYS A 6 1.69 13.59 -15.54
C LYS A 6 2.49 13.45 -16.84
N GLN A 7 2.24 14.30 -17.83
CA GLN A 7 2.95 14.38 -19.11
C GLN A 7 4.46 14.71 -18.98
N LYS A 8 4.89 15.23 -17.83
CA LYS A 8 6.29 15.57 -17.52
C LYS A 8 6.98 14.51 -16.66
N LEU A 9 6.25 13.50 -16.18
CA LEU A 9 6.80 12.46 -15.32
C LEU A 9 7.63 11.47 -16.15
N VAL A 10 8.67 10.94 -15.53
CA VAL A 10 9.55 9.94 -16.13
C VAL A 10 9.03 8.55 -15.75
N MET A 11 8.94 7.68 -16.75
CA MET A 11 8.73 6.25 -16.55
C MET A 11 10.09 5.55 -16.63
N GLN A 12 10.43 4.77 -15.61
CA GLN A 12 11.72 4.08 -15.50
C GLN A 12 11.52 2.60 -15.19
N SER A 13 12.41 1.75 -15.69
CA SER A 13 12.43 0.34 -15.33
C SER A 13 13.06 0.13 -13.96
N VAL A 14 12.34 -0.54 -13.07
CA VAL A 14 12.90 -1.15 -11.86
C VAL A 14 12.56 -2.64 -11.86
N GLN A 15 13.40 -3.46 -11.26
CA GLN A 15 13.27 -4.91 -11.33
C GLN A 15 13.56 -5.53 -9.97
N GLY A 16 12.78 -6.56 -9.64
CA GLY A 16 13.04 -7.45 -8.52
C GLY A 16 12.83 -8.90 -8.95
N LYS A 17 12.93 -9.81 -7.99
CA LYS A 17 12.57 -11.21 -8.14
C LYS A 17 11.52 -11.58 -7.11
N ILE A 18 10.68 -12.56 -7.42
CA ILE A 18 9.78 -13.16 -6.44
C ILE A 18 10.63 -13.64 -5.26
N HIS A 19 10.39 -13.06 -4.10
CA HIS A 19 11.23 -13.27 -2.94
C HIS A 19 10.59 -14.29 -2.02
N SER A 20 11.38 -15.24 -1.51
CA SER A 20 10.89 -16.29 -0.61
C SER A 20 10.34 -15.68 0.70
N PRO A 21 9.35 -16.33 1.36
CA PRO A 21 9.09 -16.05 2.76
C PRO A 21 10.36 -16.20 3.61
N ILE A 22 10.55 -15.32 4.59
CA ILE A 22 11.67 -15.37 5.53
C ILE A 22 11.15 -15.68 6.94
N VAL A 23 11.80 -16.65 7.58
CA VAL A 23 11.57 -17.00 8.99
C VAL A 23 12.92 -16.93 9.72
N SER A 24 13.13 -15.88 10.50
CA SER A 24 14.31 -15.74 11.37
C SER A 24 14.11 -16.32 12.77
N ASN A 25 12.85 -16.42 13.20
CA ASN A 25 12.42 -17.04 14.46
C ASN A 25 11.15 -17.85 14.17
N PRO A 26 11.04 -19.12 14.62
CA PRO A 26 9.82 -19.91 14.45
C PRO A 26 8.59 -19.27 15.11
N TYR A 27 8.78 -18.43 16.12
CA TYR A 27 7.71 -17.83 16.89
C TYR A 27 7.51 -16.35 16.60
N ARG A 28 6.23 -15.95 16.56
CA ARG A 28 5.75 -14.57 16.58
C ARG A 28 4.97 -14.37 17.86
N VAL A 29 5.26 -13.29 18.56
CA VAL A 29 4.65 -13.01 19.86
C VAL A 29 3.42 -12.15 19.64
N ASN A 30 2.25 -12.64 20.03
CA ASN A 30 0.99 -11.91 19.94
C ASN A 30 0.88 -10.82 21.03
N ARG A 31 -0.20 -10.03 21.01
CA ARG A 31 -0.46 -8.94 21.97
C ARG A 31 -0.51 -9.38 23.43
N ASP A 32 -0.86 -10.63 23.70
CA ASP A 32 -0.92 -11.23 25.04
C ASP A 32 0.43 -11.83 25.49
N GLY A 33 1.48 -11.72 24.65
CA GLY A 33 2.78 -12.29 24.94
C GLY A 33 2.89 -13.79 24.62
N ILE A 34 1.93 -14.36 23.88
CA ILE A 34 1.91 -15.78 23.51
C ILE A 34 2.66 -15.98 22.18
N ALA A 35 3.53 -16.99 22.16
CA ALA A 35 4.29 -17.37 20.98
C ALA A 35 3.47 -18.26 20.03
N GLU A 36 3.37 -17.85 18.76
CA GLU A 36 2.61 -18.55 17.72
C GLU A 36 3.49 -18.86 16.49
N VAL A 37 3.19 -19.95 15.80
CA VAL A 37 3.87 -20.37 14.57
C VAL A 37 2.90 -20.13 13.40
N LEU A 38 3.14 -19.06 12.65
CA LEU A 38 2.22 -18.58 11.61
C LEU A 38 2.93 -18.27 10.28
N PRO A 39 2.24 -18.40 9.14
CA PRO A 39 2.63 -17.77 7.88
C PRO A 39 2.76 -16.25 8.02
N ALA A 40 3.56 -15.65 7.14
CA ALA A 40 3.85 -14.22 7.18
C ALA A 40 4.30 -13.67 5.82
N THR A 41 4.98 -12.52 5.81
CA THR A 41 5.54 -11.82 4.65
C THR A 41 6.34 -12.70 3.69
N GLY A 42 6.29 -12.35 2.41
CA GLY A 42 7.07 -12.91 1.31
C GLY A 42 6.36 -14.03 0.56
N GLY A 43 6.90 -14.35 -0.61
CA GLY A 43 6.45 -15.46 -1.45
C GLY A 43 5.34 -15.11 -2.43
N ILE A 44 4.65 -16.17 -2.84
CA ILE A 44 3.42 -16.13 -3.62
C ILE A 44 2.32 -16.60 -2.68
N THR A 45 1.42 -15.69 -2.29
CA THR A 45 0.28 -16.01 -1.45
C THR A 45 -0.90 -16.37 -2.33
N TYR A 46 -1.08 -17.68 -2.55
CA TYR A 46 -2.03 -18.21 -3.55
C TYR A 46 -3.51 -17.92 -3.23
N ASN A 47 -3.89 -17.85 -1.96
CA ASN A 47 -5.28 -17.74 -1.52
C ASN A 47 -5.67 -16.37 -0.95
N VAL A 48 -4.77 -15.37 -1.02
CA VAL A 48 -5.03 -14.02 -0.53
C VAL A 48 -4.67 -13.01 -1.60
N LYS A 49 -5.66 -12.21 -2.02
CA LYS A 49 -5.51 -11.24 -3.10
C LYS A 49 -6.15 -9.90 -2.76
N ILE A 50 -5.81 -8.90 -3.58
CA ILE A 50 -6.39 -7.56 -3.49
C ILE A 50 -7.93 -7.63 -3.49
N GLY A 51 -8.56 -6.85 -2.62
CA GLY A 51 -10.01 -6.86 -2.40
C GLY A 51 -10.52 -7.92 -1.42
N ASP A 52 -9.71 -8.90 -0.99
CA ASP A 52 -10.10 -9.76 0.14
C ASP A 52 -10.07 -8.97 1.46
N THR A 53 -10.75 -9.47 2.49
CA THR A 53 -10.57 -8.97 3.86
C THR A 53 -9.09 -9.01 4.24
N CYS A 54 -8.60 -8.00 4.95
CA CYS A 54 -7.25 -7.99 5.50
C CYS A 54 -7.23 -8.42 6.97
N MET A 55 -8.37 -8.70 7.59
CA MET A 55 -8.50 -8.84 9.06
C MET A 55 -8.59 -10.28 9.57
N GLU A 56 -9.04 -11.24 8.75
CA GLU A 56 -9.51 -12.55 9.25
C GLU A 56 -8.51 -13.71 9.03
N TRP A 57 -7.29 -13.41 8.58
CA TRP A 57 -6.31 -14.44 8.24
C TRP A 57 -5.56 -14.95 9.48
N VAL A 58 -5.40 -16.28 9.56
CA VAL A 58 -4.50 -16.92 10.54
C VAL A 58 -3.06 -16.79 10.03
N GLY A 59 -2.49 -15.60 10.26
CA GLY A 59 -1.18 -15.19 9.75
C GLY A 59 -0.70 -13.90 10.42
N ASP A 60 0.53 -13.47 10.13
CA ASP A 60 1.09 -12.21 10.62
C ASP A 60 1.76 -11.45 9.48
N HIS A 61 1.26 -10.25 9.14
CA HIS A 61 1.75 -9.47 8.00
C HIS A 61 1.65 -10.25 6.67
N ILE A 62 0.51 -10.85 6.38
CA ILE A 62 0.28 -11.53 5.10
C ILE A 62 0.24 -10.49 3.98
N GLU A 63 1.08 -10.70 2.98
CA GLU A 63 1.18 -9.89 1.78
C GLU A 63 0.33 -10.55 0.66
N PRO A 64 -0.62 -9.84 0.04
CA PRO A 64 -1.50 -10.40 -0.98
C PRO A 64 -0.77 -10.57 -2.33
N GLY A 65 -1.00 -11.69 -3.00
CA GLY A 65 -0.43 -11.97 -4.32
C GLY A 65 1.07 -12.28 -4.28
N VAL A 66 1.87 -11.52 -5.02
CA VAL A 66 3.29 -11.80 -5.24
C VAL A 66 4.15 -10.72 -4.58
N SER A 67 5.08 -11.13 -3.71
CA SER A 67 6.07 -10.25 -3.10
C SER A 67 7.40 -10.32 -3.83
N ILE A 68 7.94 -9.16 -4.22
CA ILE A 68 9.23 -9.08 -4.90
C ILE A 68 10.26 -8.23 -4.15
N LYS A 69 11.54 -8.57 -4.36
CA LYS A 69 12.69 -7.86 -3.81
C LYS A 69 13.88 -7.93 -4.78
N SER A 70 14.80 -6.97 -4.75
CA SER A 70 16.14 -7.12 -5.34
C SER A 70 17.15 -7.60 -4.28
N ASP A 71 18.05 -8.49 -4.68
CA ASP A 71 19.16 -8.96 -3.84
C ASP A 71 20.18 -7.84 -3.56
N ASN A 72 20.24 -6.83 -4.44
CA ASN A 72 21.09 -5.65 -4.25
C ASN A 72 20.32 -4.58 -3.47
N THR A 73 20.86 -4.17 -2.31
CA THR A 73 20.21 -3.18 -1.44
C THR A 73 19.87 -1.86 -2.13
N ASN A 74 20.76 -1.31 -2.97
CA ASN A 74 20.52 -0.03 -3.64
C ASN A 74 19.46 -0.17 -4.74
N GLU A 75 19.48 -1.28 -5.47
CA GLU A 75 18.42 -1.59 -6.44
C GLU A 75 17.08 -1.84 -5.76
N ASN A 76 17.08 -2.47 -4.58
CA ASN A 76 15.85 -2.69 -3.81
C ASN A 76 15.30 -1.37 -3.25
N ASN A 77 16.18 -0.48 -2.79
CA ASN A 77 15.79 0.87 -2.39
C ASN A 77 15.16 1.63 -3.56
N ALA A 78 15.72 1.49 -4.77
CA ALA A 78 15.14 2.08 -5.99
C ALA A 78 13.80 1.41 -6.35
N LEU A 79 13.68 0.09 -6.23
CA LEU A 79 12.45 -0.65 -6.45
C LEU A 79 11.34 -0.17 -5.51
N MET A 80 11.62 -0.04 -4.21
CA MET A 80 10.68 0.45 -3.19
C MET A 80 10.29 1.91 -3.39
N LEU A 81 11.26 2.77 -3.75
CA LEU A 81 11.05 4.21 -3.89
C LEU A 81 10.34 4.57 -5.19
N LEU A 82 10.64 3.89 -6.30
CA LEU A 82 10.14 4.28 -7.62
C LEU A 82 8.83 3.56 -8.00
N SER A 83 8.60 2.35 -7.48
CA SER A 83 7.35 1.64 -7.72
C SER A 83 6.18 2.39 -7.11
N CYS A 84 5.12 2.55 -7.88
CA CYS A 84 3.89 3.19 -7.46
C CYS A 84 2.72 2.22 -7.61
N ILE A 85 1.76 2.28 -6.69
CA ILE A 85 0.52 1.49 -6.73
C ILE A 85 -0.18 1.76 -8.06
N GLY A 86 -0.53 0.69 -8.77
CA GLY A 86 -1.12 0.71 -10.11
C GLY A 86 -0.12 0.61 -11.27
N ASN A 87 1.20 0.64 -11.03
CA ASN A 87 2.17 0.47 -12.12
C ASN A 87 2.08 -0.93 -12.74
N GLU A 88 2.24 -1.00 -14.07
CA GLU A 88 2.31 -2.27 -14.81
C GLU A 88 3.58 -3.03 -14.41
N ALA A 89 3.39 -4.28 -14.00
CA ALA A 89 4.43 -5.26 -13.76
C ALA A 89 4.37 -6.36 -14.83
N LYS A 90 5.53 -6.89 -15.22
CA LYS A 90 5.64 -7.98 -16.19
C LYS A 90 6.63 -9.02 -15.71
N VAL A 91 6.23 -10.28 -15.72
CA VAL A 91 7.14 -11.40 -15.50
C VAL A 91 8.07 -11.55 -16.72
N VAL A 92 9.38 -11.57 -16.50
CA VAL A 92 10.40 -11.59 -17.58
C VAL A 92 11.26 -12.87 -17.62
N SER A 93 11.06 -13.79 -16.68
CA SER A 93 11.66 -15.13 -16.63
C SER A 93 10.63 -16.21 -16.31
N GLY A 94 11.04 -17.48 -16.25
CA GLY A 94 10.19 -18.57 -15.80
C GLY A 94 9.09 -18.96 -16.78
N GLU A 95 8.21 -19.84 -16.32
CA GLU A 95 7.08 -20.36 -17.11
C GLU A 95 5.98 -19.30 -17.30
N ALA A 96 5.79 -18.41 -16.32
CA ALA A 96 4.86 -17.29 -16.40
C ALA A 96 5.38 -16.08 -17.23
N LYS A 97 6.51 -16.22 -17.95
CA LYS A 97 7.10 -15.11 -18.72
C LYS A 97 6.07 -14.48 -19.67
N GLY A 98 5.87 -13.17 -19.53
CA GLY A 98 4.90 -12.42 -20.32
C GLY A 98 3.64 -12.04 -19.56
N ALA A 99 3.33 -12.73 -18.45
CA ALA A 99 2.24 -12.38 -17.55
C ALA A 99 2.35 -10.93 -17.09
N LYS A 100 1.20 -10.26 -17.02
CA LYS A 100 1.10 -8.85 -16.64
C LYS A 100 0.29 -8.72 -15.36
N GLY A 101 0.72 -7.79 -14.53
CA GLY A 101 0.12 -7.50 -13.24
C GLY A 101 0.22 -6.04 -12.89
N TYR A 102 -0.21 -5.71 -11.67
CA TYR A 102 -0.22 -4.36 -11.15
C TYR A 102 0.37 -4.33 -9.74
N VAL A 103 1.23 -3.34 -9.48
CA VAL A 103 1.71 -3.07 -8.12
C VAL A 103 0.51 -2.71 -7.24
N THR A 104 0.36 -3.37 -6.10
CA THR A 104 -0.74 -3.15 -5.15
C THR A 104 -0.30 -2.44 -3.87
N GLY A 105 1.00 -2.43 -3.58
CA GLY A 105 1.54 -1.83 -2.36
C GLY A 105 3.03 -2.02 -2.19
N MET A 106 3.56 -1.47 -1.10
CA MET A 106 4.94 -1.67 -0.68
C MET A 106 4.98 -1.88 0.84
N HIS A 107 5.71 -2.90 1.29
CA HIS A 107 5.86 -3.21 2.72
C HIS A 107 7.29 -2.93 3.19
N GLY A 108 7.45 -1.92 4.05
CA GLY A 108 8.73 -1.46 4.58
C GLY A 108 9.29 -2.37 5.66
N GLY A 109 10.62 -2.38 5.80
CA GLY A 109 11.32 -3.20 6.80
C GLY A 109 11.78 -4.53 6.21
N ILE A 110 10.88 -5.33 5.63
CA ILE A 110 11.28 -6.41 4.72
C ILE A 110 11.58 -5.90 3.31
N ASP A 111 11.08 -4.71 2.98
CA ASP A 111 11.27 -3.96 1.75
C ASP A 111 10.82 -4.74 0.51
N HIS A 112 9.55 -5.13 0.52
CA HIS A 112 8.87 -5.79 -0.59
C HIS A 112 8.00 -4.83 -1.39
N VAL A 113 7.96 -5.02 -2.70
CA VAL A 113 6.89 -4.51 -3.56
C VAL A 113 5.89 -5.63 -3.81
N LEU A 114 4.61 -5.32 -3.65
CA LEU A 114 3.50 -6.27 -3.73
C LEU A 114 2.81 -6.13 -5.07
N ILE A 115 2.52 -7.25 -5.73
CA ILE A 115 2.02 -7.26 -7.10
C ILE A 115 0.88 -8.28 -7.24
N HIS A 116 -0.22 -7.81 -7.81
CA HIS A 116 -1.31 -8.66 -8.25
C HIS A 116 -1.08 -9.16 -9.68
N PHE A 117 -1.22 -10.47 -9.87
CA PHE A 117 -1.35 -11.13 -11.17
C PHE A 117 -2.63 -11.98 -11.18
N ASN A 118 -3.06 -12.39 -12.37
CA ASN A 118 -4.14 -13.35 -12.50
C ASN A 118 -3.75 -14.70 -11.87
N GLU A 119 -4.74 -15.41 -11.33
CA GLU A 119 -4.56 -16.67 -10.61
C GLU A 119 -3.88 -17.75 -11.49
N GLU A 120 -4.28 -17.83 -12.76
CA GLU A 120 -3.66 -18.77 -13.73
C GLU A 120 -2.19 -18.47 -14.05
N ASP A 121 -1.74 -17.23 -13.83
CA ASP A 121 -0.35 -16.84 -14.02
C ASP A 121 0.46 -17.14 -12.76
N THR A 122 -0.11 -16.91 -11.57
CA THR A 122 0.58 -17.18 -10.29
C THR A 122 0.91 -18.65 -10.09
N GLU A 123 0.09 -19.57 -10.61
CA GLU A 123 0.36 -21.03 -10.57
C GLU A 123 1.60 -21.44 -11.39
N LYS A 124 2.02 -20.61 -12.35
CA LYS A 124 3.20 -20.85 -13.20
C LYS A 124 4.45 -20.10 -12.73
N MET A 125 4.32 -19.33 -11.65
CA MET A 125 5.41 -18.54 -11.09
C MET A 125 6.19 -19.35 -10.05
N THR A 126 7.48 -19.05 -9.95
CA THR A 126 8.35 -19.65 -8.94
C THR A 126 9.15 -18.59 -8.20
N ILE A 127 9.57 -18.91 -6.97
CA ILE A 127 10.52 -18.07 -6.23
C ILE A 127 11.78 -17.84 -7.08
N GLY A 128 12.22 -16.59 -7.19
CA GLY A 128 13.35 -16.18 -8.01
C GLY A 128 12.97 -15.68 -9.41
N ASP A 129 11.72 -15.85 -9.85
CA ASP A 129 11.30 -15.29 -11.14
C ASP A 129 11.42 -13.76 -11.15
N SER A 130 12.02 -13.23 -12.20
CA SER A 130 12.28 -11.81 -12.36
C SER A 130 11.03 -11.09 -12.83
N ILE A 131 10.71 -9.98 -12.15
CA ILE A 131 9.57 -9.12 -12.46
C ILE A 131 10.06 -7.71 -12.74
N LEU A 132 9.76 -7.23 -13.94
CA LEU A 132 10.04 -5.88 -14.40
C LEU A 132 8.83 -4.99 -14.13
N VAL A 133 9.02 -3.93 -13.36
CA VAL A 133 8.00 -2.90 -13.11
C VAL A 133 8.34 -1.66 -13.93
N LYS A 134 7.34 -1.13 -14.63
CA LYS A 134 7.41 0.19 -15.26
C LYS A 134 7.06 1.26 -14.22
N ALA A 135 8.04 1.62 -13.40
CA ALA A 135 7.87 2.61 -12.35
C ALA A 135 7.47 3.98 -12.93
N TYR A 136 6.33 4.52 -12.49
CA TYR A 136 5.77 5.76 -12.99
C TYR A 136 4.82 6.39 -11.97
N GLY A 137 5.11 7.61 -11.50
CA GLY A 137 4.22 8.33 -10.57
C GLY A 137 4.94 9.24 -9.60
N GLN A 138 6.19 8.93 -9.24
CA GLN A 138 6.97 9.82 -8.38
C GLN A 138 7.18 11.19 -9.02
N GLY A 139 6.93 12.25 -8.24
CA GLY A 139 6.93 13.63 -8.70
C GLY A 139 5.59 14.14 -9.25
N LEU A 140 4.53 13.33 -9.20
CA LEU A 140 3.16 13.75 -9.55
C LEU A 140 2.72 14.95 -8.69
N LYS A 141 2.15 15.95 -9.35
CA LYS A 141 1.59 17.16 -8.74
C LYS A 141 0.25 17.48 -9.36
N ILE A 142 -0.67 17.99 -8.54
CA ILE A 142 -1.96 18.50 -8.98
C ILE A 142 -1.80 20.02 -9.16
N GLU A 143 -2.15 20.53 -10.35
CA GLU A 143 -2.06 21.97 -10.62
C GLU A 143 -3.00 22.77 -9.70
N GLY A 144 -2.48 23.81 -9.05
CA GLY A 144 -3.24 24.64 -8.12
C GLY A 144 -3.37 24.10 -6.70
N TYR A 145 -2.69 22.99 -6.37
CA TYR A 145 -2.74 22.33 -5.06
C TYR A 145 -1.32 22.07 -4.51
N ASP A 146 -0.49 23.10 -4.40
CA ASP A 146 0.93 22.96 -3.99
C ASP A 146 1.13 22.40 -2.58
N ASP A 147 0.13 22.59 -1.72
CA ASP A 147 0.05 22.07 -0.34
C ASP A 147 -0.36 20.59 -0.26
N VAL A 148 -0.74 19.97 -1.38
CA VAL A 148 -1.09 18.56 -1.48
C VAL A 148 0.06 17.84 -2.19
N LYS A 149 0.70 16.93 -1.47
CA LYS A 149 1.74 16.05 -2.02
C LYS A 149 1.10 14.75 -2.49
N CYS A 150 1.25 14.42 -3.77
CA CYS A 150 1.00 13.09 -4.29
C CYS A 150 2.29 12.26 -4.26
N MET A 151 2.16 10.96 -4.03
CA MET A 151 3.27 10.01 -4.00
C MET A 151 2.75 8.60 -4.27
N ASN A 152 3.65 7.66 -4.60
CA ASN A 152 3.39 6.21 -4.59
C ASN A 152 2.17 5.73 -5.41
N ILE A 153 1.68 6.51 -6.37
CA ILE A 153 0.46 6.20 -7.14
C ILE A 153 0.70 6.43 -8.63
N ASP A 154 0.30 5.45 -9.43
CA ASP A 154 0.27 5.56 -10.89
C ASP A 154 -0.71 6.67 -11.30
N PRO A 155 -0.32 7.64 -12.13
CA PRO A 155 -1.21 8.74 -12.55
C PRO A 155 -2.49 8.26 -13.26
N THR A 156 -2.46 7.11 -13.92
CA THR A 156 -3.63 6.50 -14.57
C THR A 156 -4.59 5.93 -13.53
N LEU A 157 -4.08 5.30 -12.47
CA LEU A 157 -4.91 4.84 -11.36
C LEU A 157 -5.45 6.03 -10.56
N PHE A 158 -4.61 7.05 -10.33
CA PHE A 158 -5.00 8.30 -9.68
C PHE A 158 -6.23 8.94 -10.33
N ASP A 159 -6.25 9.01 -11.66
CA ASP A 159 -7.38 9.58 -12.43
C ASP A 159 -8.70 8.79 -12.25
N LYS A 160 -8.62 7.52 -11.86
CA LYS A 160 -9.78 6.64 -11.64
C LYS A 160 -10.33 6.68 -10.22
N LEU A 161 -9.61 7.26 -9.26
CA LEU A 161 -10.01 7.27 -7.84
C LEU A 161 -11.27 8.10 -7.54
N GLY A 162 -11.85 8.80 -8.53
CA GLY A 162 -13.07 9.59 -8.33
C GLY A 162 -12.85 10.87 -7.51
N ILE A 163 -11.63 11.41 -7.50
CA ILE A 163 -11.29 12.62 -6.75
C ILE A 163 -11.99 13.83 -7.39
N THR A 164 -12.69 14.62 -6.57
CA THR A 164 -13.40 15.82 -7.02
C THR A 164 -12.90 17.07 -6.32
N GLN A 165 -12.95 18.20 -7.04
CA GLN A 165 -12.64 19.54 -6.53
C GLN A 165 -13.95 20.30 -6.32
N LYS A 166 -14.07 21.03 -5.19
CA LYS A 166 -15.11 22.05 -4.98
C LYS A 166 -14.50 23.46 -4.98
N GLU A 167 -15.38 24.45 -5.05
CA GLU A 167 -15.03 25.89 -5.05
C GLU A 167 -14.24 26.34 -3.80
N ASP A 168 -14.29 25.58 -2.71
CA ASP A 168 -13.57 25.84 -1.45
C ASP A 168 -12.07 25.47 -1.51
N GLY A 169 -11.60 24.92 -2.63
CA GLY A 169 -10.21 24.49 -2.79
C GLY A 169 -9.84 23.28 -1.94
N VAL A 170 -10.83 22.44 -1.55
CA VAL A 170 -10.62 21.17 -0.85
C VAL A 170 -10.84 20.01 -1.83
N LEU A 171 -9.90 19.05 -1.83
CA LEU A 171 -10.04 17.80 -2.59
C LEU A 171 -10.91 16.82 -1.81
N LYS A 172 -11.91 16.27 -2.49
CA LYS A 172 -12.72 15.20 -1.92
C LYS A 172 -12.33 13.86 -2.53
N VAL A 173 -11.91 12.93 -1.67
CA VAL A 173 -11.36 11.64 -2.05
C VAL A 173 -12.27 10.53 -1.51
N PRO A 174 -12.75 9.61 -2.36
CA PRO A 174 -13.46 8.41 -1.89
C PRO A 174 -12.58 7.56 -0.96
N VAL A 175 -13.10 7.21 0.21
CA VAL A 175 -12.44 6.35 1.20
C VAL A 175 -13.47 5.40 1.82
N THR A 176 -13.05 4.24 2.32
CA THR A 176 -13.92 3.33 3.06
C THR A 176 -14.15 3.82 4.48
N THR A 177 -13.09 4.31 5.11
CA THR A 177 -13.14 4.84 6.47
C THR A 177 -12.07 5.90 6.75
N GLU A 178 -12.12 6.48 7.94
CA GLU A 178 -11.14 7.44 8.46
C GLU A 178 -10.53 6.92 9.76
N ILE A 179 -9.20 6.95 9.86
CA ILE A 179 -8.40 6.40 10.96
C ILE A 179 -7.82 7.55 11.78
N PRO A 180 -8.11 7.64 13.09
CA PRO A 180 -7.46 8.57 14.00
C PRO A 180 -5.96 8.31 14.14
N ALA A 181 -5.15 9.36 14.30
CA ALA A 181 -3.69 9.22 14.45
C ALA A 181 -3.24 8.30 15.58
N TYR A 182 -4.00 8.21 16.68
CA TYR A 182 -3.64 7.35 17.82
C TYR A 182 -3.73 5.84 17.51
N LEU A 183 -4.37 5.47 16.39
CA LEU A 183 -4.39 4.11 15.88
C LEU A 183 -3.24 3.85 14.90
N MET A 184 -2.36 4.80 14.61
CA MET A 184 -1.20 4.56 13.75
C MET A 184 0.03 4.16 14.58
N GLY A 185 0.78 3.15 14.13
CA GLY A 185 1.85 2.52 14.89
C GLY A 185 3.16 2.32 14.14
N SER A 186 3.58 1.06 14.02
CA SER A 186 4.82 0.65 13.35
C SER A 186 5.03 1.39 12.03
N GLY A 187 6.23 1.91 11.79
CA GLY A 187 6.59 2.69 10.61
C GLY A 187 6.56 4.22 10.81
N ILE A 188 5.99 4.73 11.92
CA ILE A 188 6.17 6.13 12.35
C ILE A 188 7.65 6.44 12.56
N GLY A 189 8.09 7.63 12.15
CA GLY A 189 9.49 8.05 12.25
C GLY A 189 10.37 7.63 11.06
N SER A 190 9.82 6.89 10.09
CA SER A 190 10.50 6.70 8.80
C SER A 190 10.84 8.04 8.15
N MET A 191 12.05 8.13 7.59
CA MET A 191 12.58 9.36 6.97
C MET A 191 11.75 9.83 5.77
N THR A 192 11.00 8.93 5.13
CA THR A 192 10.20 9.22 3.95
C THR A 192 8.92 8.39 3.92
N ALA A 193 7.82 9.03 3.49
CA ALA A 193 6.56 8.39 3.16
C ALA A 193 6.48 7.99 1.68
N PHE A 194 7.46 8.35 0.85
CA PHE A 194 7.55 7.99 -0.56
C PHE A 194 8.01 6.54 -0.80
N SER A 195 8.11 5.73 0.26
CA SER A 195 8.52 4.33 0.21
C SER A 195 7.89 3.57 1.38
N GLY A 196 7.50 2.32 1.12
CA GLY A 196 6.90 1.43 2.10
C GLY A 196 5.59 1.93 2.70
N ASP A 197 5.31 1.47 3.91
CA ASP A 197 4.04 1.63 4.61
C ASP A 197 4.24 1.87 6.12
N TYR A 198 3.13 1.98 6.82
CA TYR A 198 3.04 2.02 8.27
C TYR A 198 1.65 1.56 8.73
N ASP A 199 1.57 1.06 9.96
CA ASP A 199 0.49 0.18 10.37
C ASP A 199 -0.66 0.92 11.06
N ILE A 200 -1.89 0.51 10.76
CA ILE A 200 -3.05 0.74 11.62
C ILE A 200 -3.01 -0.30 12.74
N MET A 201 -2.77 0.10 13.97
CA MET A 201 -2.77 -0.76 15.15
C MET A 201 -4.18 -1.21 15.51
N THR A 202 -4.36 -2.51 15.67
CA THR A 202 -5.68 -3.14 15.85
C THR A 202 -5.89 -3.72 17.25
N GLY A 203 -5.07 -3.34 18.24
CA GLY A 203 -5.15 -3.88 19.60
C GLY A 203 -6.39 -3.47 20.41
N ASP A 204 -7.11 -2.44 19.97
CA ASP A 204 -8.37 -2.00 20.58
C ASP A 204 -9.55 -2.43 19.68
N GLU A 205 -10.24 -3.50 20.07
CA GLU A 205 -11.35 -4.05 19.30
C GLU A 205 -12.56 -3.11 19.21
N ASP A 206 -12.79 -2.28 20.22
CA ASP A 206 -13.91 -1.36 20.23
C ASP A 206 -13.63 -0.19 19.28
N ALA A 207 -12.41 0.33 19.28
CA ALA A 207 -11.96 1.29 18.27
C ALA A 207 -12.01 0.69 16.86
N ASN A 208 -11.61 -0.58 16.69
CA ASN A 208 -11.68 -1.24 15.39
C ASN A 208 -13.11 -1.24 14.84
N LYS A 209 -14.11 -1.58 15.66
CA LYS A 209 -15.54 -1.57 15.28
C LYS A 209 -16.05 -0.14 15.04
N GLU A 210 -15.68 0.81 15.91
CA GLU A 210 -16.09 2.22 15.80
C GLU A 210 -15.65 2.83 14.46
N PHE A 211 -14.39 2.58 14.08
CA PHE A 211 -13.80 3.11 12.85
C PHE A 211 -13.92 2.16 11.65
N GLY A 212 -14.60 1.01 11.80
CA GLY A 212 -14.79 0.03 10.71
C GLY A 212 -13.50 -0.59 10.19
N ILE A 213 -12.46 -0.65 11.03
CA ILE A 213 -11.16 -1.26 10.74
C ILE A 213 -11.30 -2.78 10.60
N ASP A 214 -12.21 -3.37 11.38
CA ASP A 214 -12.58 -4.80 11.34
C ASP A 214 -13.13 -5.26 9.98
N LYS A 215 -13.48 -4.32 9.09
CA LYS A 215 -14.04 -4.58 7.75
C LYS A 215 -13.08 -4.22 6.61
N LEU A 216 -11.86 -3.81 6.93
CA LEU A 216 -10.90 -3.42 5.91
C LEU A 216 -10.54 -4.57 4.99
N ARG A 217 -10.33 -4.22 3.74
CA ARG A 217 -9.86 -5.11 2.68
C ARG A 217 -8.52 -4.64 2.17
N PHE A 218 -7.73 -5.57 1.63
CA PHE A 218 -6.56 -5.21 0.86
C PHE A 218 -6.98 -4.29 -0.30
N GLY A 219 -6.29 -3.17 -0.43
CA GLY A 219 -6.53 -2.18 -1.47
C GLY A 219 -7.55 -1.10 -1.12
N ASP A 220 -8.19 -1.15 0.05
CA ASP A 220 -9.11 -0.10 0.48
C ASP A 220 -8.36 1.24 0.63
N LEU A 221 -9.00 2.31 0.17
CA LEU A 221 -8.52 3.67 0.41
C LEU A 221 -9.03 4.15 1.76
N VAL A 222 -8.12 4.61 2.61
CA VAL A 222 -8.43 5.15 3.95
C VAL A 222 -7.92 6.58 4.07
N LEU A 223 -8.62 7.39 4.87
CA LEU A 223 -8.13 8.70 5.30
C LEU A 223 -7.49 8.58 6.67
N LEU A 224 -6.31 9.16 6.85
CA LEU A 224 -5.56 9.17 8.11
C LEU A 224 -5.63 10.58 8.68
N ARG A 225 -6.31 10.74 9.82
CA ARG A 225 -6.54 12.03 10.47
C ARG A 225 -5.33 12.43 11.28
N ASP A 226 -4.92 13.70 11.18
CA ASP A 226 -3.77 14.27 11.90
C ASP A 226 -2.44 13.55 11.63
N CYS A 227 -2.32 12.90 10.46
CA CYS A 227 -1.11 12.24 9.99
C CYS A 227 -0.49 13.04 8.84
N ASP A 228 0.62 13.75 9.09
CA ASP A 228 1.40 14.40 8.04
C ASP A 228 2.42 13.42 7.48
N ASN A 229 2.29 13.12 6.20
CA ASN A 229 3.18 12.28 5.42
C ASN A 229 3.75 13.04 4.21
N THR A 230 3.79 14.37 4.26
CA THR A 230 4.36 15.16 3.14
C THR A 230 5.87 14.94 2.95
N ASN A 231 6.57 14.44 3.97
CA ASN A 231 7.97 14.02 3.94
C ASN A 231 8.11 12.69 4.69
N GLY A 232 8.67 12.68 5.90
CA GLY A 232 8.56 11.55 6.84
C GLY A 232 7.19 11.46 7.50
N ARG A 233 6.98 10.42 8.30
CA ARG A 233 5.68 10.12 8.94
C ARG A 233 5.62 10.72 10.34
N GLN A 234 4.66 11.61 10.60
CA GLN A 234 4.48 12.24 11.91
C GLN A 234 3.03 12.61 12.22
N TYR A 235 2.74 12.80 13.52
CA TYR A 235 1.52 13.46 13.96
C TYR A 235 1.58 14.96 13.70
N LEU A 236 0.54 15.53 13.10
CA LEU A 236 0.35 16.97 12.99
C LEU A 236 -1.15 17.26 13.01
N LYS A 237 -1.63 17.89 14.07
CA LYS A 237 -3.06 18.23 14.18
C LYS A 237 -3.54 19.05 12.97
N GLY A 238 -4.63 18.63 12.35
CA GLY A 238 -5.24 19.23 11.17
C GLY A 238 -4.68 18.76 9.83
N SER A 239 -3.58 18.01 9.83
CA SER A 239 -3.06 17.35 8.63
C SER A 239 -3.92 16.15 8.26
N VAL A 240 -3.83 15.75 6.99
CA VAL A 240 -4.62 14.65 6.45
C VAL A 240 -3.81 13.91 5.41
N SER A 241 -3.88 12.58 5.44
CA SER A 241 -3.29 11.71 4.43
C SER A 241 -4.32 10.74 3.87
N ILE A 242 -4.18 10.34 2.62
CA ILE A 242 -4.88 9.22 2.02
C ILE A 242 -3.87 8.11 1.77
N GLY A 243 -4.22 6.89 2.13
CA GLY A 243 -3.41 5.72 1.84
C GLY A 243 -4.24 4.54 1.37
N VAL A 244 -3.52 3.50 0.94
CA VAL A 244 -4.06 2.23 0.48
C VAL A 244 -3.65 1.15 1.48
N VAL A 245 -4.56 0.28 1.88
CA VAL A 245 -4.25 -0.88 2.73
C VAL A 245 -3.48 -1.93 1.92
N VAL A 246 -2.29 -2.33 2.34
CA VAL A 246 -1.36 -3.14 1.52
C VAL A 246 -1.04 -4.54 2.08
N HIS A 247 -1.13 -4.76 3.39
CA HIS A 247 -0.97 -6.08 4.00
C HIS A 247 -2.01 -6.34 5.10
N SER A 248 -2.06 -7.59 5.58
CA SER A 248 -3.06 -8.04 6.54
C SER A 248 -2.87 -7.41 7.92
N ASP A 249 -3.87 -7.63 8.77
CA ASP A 249 -3.71 -7.52 10.20
C ASP A 249 -2.55 -8.38 10.71
N CYS A 250 -2.10 -8.02 11.89
CA CYS A 250 -0.92 -8.55 12.53
C CYS A 250 -1.27 -8.94 13.95
N ILE A 251 -0.59 -9.95 14.51
CA ILE A 251 -0.83 -10.37 15.90
C ILE A 251 -0.02 -9.54 16.90
N LYS A 252 0.98 -8.78 16.42
CA LYS A 252 1.96 -8.09 17.25
C LYS A 252 1.43 -6.78 17.82
N SER A 253 1.83 -6.45 19.04
CA SER A 253 1.62 -5.12 19.62
C SER A 253 2.27 -4.03 18.77
N GLY A 254 1.54 -2.95 18.50
CA GLY A 254 2.01 -1.84 17.67
C GLY A 254 1.88 -2.04 16.16
N HIS A 255 1.31 -3.17 15.73
CA HIS A 255 1.12 -3.54 14.32
C HIS A 255 -0.35 -3.81 13.99
N GLY A 256 -0.63 -3.90 12.69
CA GLY A 256 -1.91 -4.28 12.08
C GLY A 256 -1.86 -4.02 10.56
N PRO A 257 -2.98 -3.77 9.86
CA PRO A 257 -2.95 -3.57 8.41
C PRO A 257 -2.06 -2.39 8.00
N GLY A 258 -1.11 -2.65 7.11
CA GLY A 258 -0.17 -1.64 6.60
C GLY A 258 -0.83 -0.70 5.60
N VAL A 259 -0.42 0.56 5.61
CA VAL A 259 -0.92 1.62 4.73
C VAL A 259 0.21 2.31 3.96
N THR A 260 0.21 2.18 2.64
CA THR A 260 1.05 3.00 1.76
C THR A 260 0.33 4.31 1.44
N VAL A 261 0.93 5.45 1.81
CA VAL A 261 0.35 6.78 1.57
C VAL A 261 0.44 7.13 0.08
N ILE A 262 -0.62 7.71 -0.47
CA ILE A 262 -0.68 8.17 -1.87
C ILE A 262 -0.90 9.68 -2.00
N MET A 263 -1.42 10.32 -0.95
CA MET A 263 -1.65 11.76 -0.90
C MET A 263 -1.52 12.27 0.52
N SER A 264 -0.92 13.44 0.74
CA SER A 264 -0.83 14.06 2.07
C SER A 264 -0.88 15.58 1.97
N SER A 265 -1.46 16.23 2.99
CA SER A 265 -1.37 17.67 3.19
C SER A 265 -1.16 18.00 4.66
N LYS A 266 -0.35 19.02 4.94
CA LYS A 266 -0.17 19.57 6.29
C LYS A 266 -1.40 20.33 6.80
N TYR A 267 -2.36 20.60 5.92
CA TYR A 267 -3.56 21.36 6.20
C TYR A 267 -4.80 20.53 5.83
N SER A 268 -5.97 20.96 6.27
CA SER A 268 -7.25 20.30 5.97
C SER A 268 -7.73 20.57 4.54
N LYS A 269 -6.89 20.25 3.55
CA LYS A 269 -7.11 20.40 2.10
C LYS A 269 -7.61 19.12 1.42
N ILE A 270 -7.70 18.03 2.16
CA ILE A 270 -8.24 16.75 1.71
C ILE A 270 -9.38 16.34 2.64
N LYS A 271 -10.48 15.86 2.07
CA LYS A 271 -11.63 15.34 2.82
C LYS A 271 -12.05 13.97 2.27
N GLY A 272 -12.24 13.01 3.16
CA GLY A 272 -12.81 11.71 2.84
C GLY A 272 -14.30 11.81 2.50
N ILE A 273 -14.73 11.11 1.46
CA ILE A 273 -16.15 10.78 1.23
C ILE A 273 -16.28 9.27 1.34
N LYS A 274 -17.15 8.79 2.22
CA LYS A 274 -17.42 7.34 2.34
C LYS A 274 -17.90 6.76 1.02
N SER A 275 -17.27 5.67 0.59
CA SER A 275 -17.64 4.90 -0.60
C SER A 275 -17.21 3.44 -0.43
N GLU A 276 -18.14 2.51 -0.63
CA GLU A 276 -17.87 1.06 -0.56
C GLU A 276 -16.94 0.58 -1.70
N ASN A 277 -16.94 1.32 -2.83
CA ASN A 277 -16.10 1.07 -3.99
C ASN A 277 -14.72 1.72 -3.91
N ALA A 278 -14.37 2.36 -2.78
CA ALA A 278 -13.05 2.96 -2.60
C ALA A 278 -11.99 1.88 -2.33
N ASN A 279 -11.71 1.06 -3.35
CA ASN A 279 -10.72 -0.01 -3.34
C ASN A 279 -9.98 -0.06 -4.68
N ILE A 280 -8.65 -0.20 -4.68
CA ILE A 280 -7.86 -0.20 -5.92
C ILE A 280 -8.17 -1.40 -6.82
N ALA A 281 -8.63 -2.53 -6.29
CA ALA A 281 -9.03 -3.69 -7.09
C ALA A 281 -10.18 -3.34 -8.05
N TYR A 282 -11.17 -2.61 -7.53
CA TYR A 282 -12.29 -2.09 -8.31
C TYR A 282 -11.82 -1.11 -9.39
N TYR A 283 -10.95 -0.15 -9.03
CA TYR A 283 -10.44 0.85 -9.99
C TYR A 283 -9.48 0.26 -11.04
N LEU A 284 -8.77 -0.81 -10.71
CA LEU A 284 -7.94 -1.56 -11.66
C LEU A 284 -8.76 -2.51 -12.53
N GLY A 285 -10.00 -2.83 -12.15
CA GLY A 285 -10.86 -3.77 -12.87
C GLY A 285 -10.40 -5.23 -12.73
N VAL A 286 -9.80 -5.55 -11.58
CA VAL A 286 -9.31 -6.90 -11.26
C VAL A 286 -10.19 -7.62 -10.23
N ARG A 287 -11.28 -6.97 -9.80
CA ARG A 287 -12.34 -7.54 -8.96
C ARG A 287 -13.64 -6.74 -9.07
#